data_AF-A0A1F3V205-F1
#
_entry.id   AF-A0A1F3V205-F1
#
_cell.length_a   1.000
_cell.length_b   1.000
_cell.length_c   1.000
_cell.angle_alpha   90.00
_cell.angle_beta   90.00
_cell.angle_gamma   90.00
#
_symmetry.space_group_name_H-M   'P 1'
#
loop_
_entity.id
_entity.type
_entity.pdbx_description
1 polymer ?
#
loop_
_entity_poly.entity_id
_entity_poly.type
_entity_poly.pdbx_seq_one_letter_code
_entity_poly.pdbx_strand_id
1 'polypeptide(L)'
;MNFEQIKLFLYQQEKLPLPGVRRELLIEKMGQLAQQGFDCQKCSGSCCSFENNSMQIDLLQAIDIIDDLKQKNLLTKTLLDKINNSIVQYRLDYNISTKANSLLRKRYTCPFYTHNICGCLLGLEYKPYGCLAFNPNSANQCHSDYQTQCIRDNLFASAEAFANQKLETILKFHFPKKTIPEVVWFVLTKLNGLC
;
A
#
# COMPACT_ATOMS: atom_id res chain seq x y z
N MET A 1 -11.60 6.13 18.47
CA MET A 1 -11.85 4.70 18.23
C MET A 1 -10.50 4.00 18.14
N ASN A 2 -10.38 2.81 18.71
CA ASN A 2 -9.20 1.97 18.52
C ASN A 2 -9.26 1.23 17.16
N PHE A 3 -8.19 0.53 16.79
CA PHE A 3 -8.10 -0.17 15.50
C PHE A 3 -9.22 -1.20 15.28
N GLU A 4 -9.55 -2.01 16.30
CA GLU A 4 -10.60 -3.03 16.17
C GLU A 4 -11.98 -2.39 15.98
N GLN A 5 -12.26 -1.29 16.70
CA GLN A 5 -13.49 -0.53 16.51
C GLN A 5 -13.59 0.05 15.10
N ILE A 6 -12.48 0.53 14.53
CA ILE A 6 -12.46 1.03 13.14
C ILE A 6 -12.75 -0.10 12.16
N LYS A 7 -12.13 -1.27 12.33
CA LYS A 7 -12.40 -2.43 11.48
C LYS A 7 -13.87 -2.86 11.53
N LEU A 8 -14.42 -3.01 12.73
CA LEU A 8 -15.82 -3.38 12.92
C LEU A 8 -16.75 -2.37 12.25
N PHE A 9 -16.47 -1.08 12.42
CA PHE A 9 -17.21 -0.02 11.77
C PHE A 9 -17.16 -0.14 10.24
N LEU A 10 -15.97 -0.20 9.65
CA LEU A 10 -15.81 -0.25 8.18
C LEU A 10 -16.46 -1.50 7.56
N TYR A 11 -16.18 -2.69 8.11
CA TYR A 11 -16.53 -3.95 7.45
C TYR A 11 -17.92 -4.47 7.84
N GLN A 12 -18.36 -4.25 9.08
CA GLN A 12 -19.65 -4.77 9.53
C GLN A 12 -20.76 -3.74 9.45
N GLN A 13 -20.51 -2.50 9.87
CA GLN A 13 -21.55 -1.46 9.93
C GLN A 13 -21.72 -0.81 8.56
N GLU A 14 -20.63 -0.35 7.96
CA GLU A 14 -20.64 0.32 6.64
C GLU A 14 -20.58 -0.67 5.46
N LYS A 15 -20.49 -1.98 5.76
CA LYS A 15 -20.48 -3.06 4.77
C LYS A 15 -19.45 -2.87 3.64
N LEU A 16 -18.31 -2.26 3.96
CA LEU A 16 -17.21 -2.13 3.01
C LEU A 16 -16.75 -3.54 2.56
N PRO A 17 -16.57 -3.79 1.26
CA PRO A 17 -16.05 -5.07 0.81
C PRO A 17 -14.69 -5.39 1.42
N LEU A 18 -14.48 -6.67 1.74
CA LEU A 18 -13.24 -7.13 2.36
C LEU A 18 -12.01 -6.83 1.48
N PRO A 19 -10.81 -6.69 2.06
CA PRO A 19 -9.59 -6.37 1.34
C PRO A 19 -9.32 -7.26 0.11
N GLY A 20 -9.57 -8.57 0.22
CA GLY A 20 -9.42 -9.53 -0.86
C GLY A 20 -10.37 -9.27 -2.03
N VAL A 21 -11.65 -9.02 -1.75
CA VAL A 21 -12.68 -8.69 -2.76
C VAL A 21 -12.29 -7.42 -3.52
N ARG A 22 -11.80 -6.39 -2.81
CA ARG A 22 -11.34 -5.15 -3.46
C ARG A 22 -10.12 -5.35 -4.36
N ARG A 23 -9.34 -6.42 -4.19
CA ARG A 23 -8.11 -6.68 -4.94
C ARG A 23 -8.23 -7.82 -5.95
N GLU A 24 -9.33 -8.55 -5.94
CA GLU A 24 -9.56 -9.77 -6.72
C GLU A 24 -9.16 -9.58 -8.19
N LEU A 25 -9.70 -8.57 -8.86
CA LEU A 25 -9.38 -8.29 -10.27
C LEU A 25 -7.87 -8.10 -10.55
N LEU A 26 -7.15 -7.43 -9.64
CA LEU A 26 -5.71 -7.21 -9.77
C LEU A 26 -4.91 -8.49 -9.47
N ILE A 27 -5.35 -9.27 -8.48
CA ILE A 27 -4.73 -10.54 -8.10
C ILE A 27 -4.90 -11.56 -9.22
N GLU A 28 -6.10 -11.67 -9.80
CA GLU A 28 -6.37 -12.53 -10.94
C GLU A 28 -5.48 -12.17 -12.13
N LYS A 29 -5.39 -10.87 -12.45
CA LYS A 29 -4.54 -10.40 -13.54
C LYS A 29 -3.06 -10.73 -13.31
N MET A 30 -2.55 -10.51 -12.10
CA MET A 30 -1.19 -10.90 -11.72
C MET A 30 -0.98 -12.41 -11.84
N GLY A 31 -1.98 -13.22 -11.47
CA GLY A 31 -1.96 -14.68 -11.63
C GLY A 31 -1.89 -15.12 -13.10
N GLN A 32 -2.69 -14.49 -13.97
CA GLN A 32 -2.64 -14.73 -15.43
C GLN A 32 -1.26 -14.41 -16.02
N LEU A 33 -0.66 -13.28 -15.62
CA LEU A 33 0.68 -12.90 -16.05
C LEU A 33 1.74 -13.90 -15.56
N ALA A 34 1.64 -14.36 -14.31
CA ALA A 34 2.54 -15.38 -13.77
C ALA A 34 2.44 -16.71 -14.53
N GLN A 35 1.23 -17.12 -14.92
CA GLN A 35 1.02 -18.31 -15.77
C GLN A 35 1.66 -18.15 -17.16
N GLN A 36 1.76 -16.93 -17.67
CA GLN A 36 2.45 -16.58 -18.91
C GLN A 36 3.97 -16.43 -18.73
N GLY A 37 4.49 -16.63 -17.51
CA GLY A 37 5.92 -16.51 -17.19
C GLY A 37 6.36 -15.09 -16.80
N PHE A 38 5.42 -14.14 -16.69
CA PHE A 38 5.68 -12.77 -16.26
C PHE A 38 5.42 -12.64 -14.76
N ASP A 39 6.35 -13.13 -13.96
CA ASP A 39 6.32 -13.04 -12.49
C ASP A 39 7.61 -12.43 -11.92
N CYS A 40 7.52 -11.88 -10.71
CA CYS A 40 8.67 -11.26 -10.04
C CYS A 40 9.74 -12.27 -9.59
N GLN A 41 9.47 -13.57 -9.58
CA GLN A 41 10.44 -14.60 -9.21
C GLN A 41 11.44 -14.85 -10.35
N LYS A 42 10.99 -14.66 -11.59
CA LYS A 42 11.78 -14.84 -12.82
C LYS A 42 12.34 -13.53 -13.38
N CYS A 43 12.07 -12.40 -12.72
CA CYS A 43 12.59 -11.10 -13.14
C CYS A 43 14.10 -11.02 -12.87
N SER A 44 14.90 -10.78 -13.91
CA SER A 44 16.36 -10.60 -13.82
C SER A 44 16.76 -9.13 -13.58
N GLY A 45 15.80 -8.21 -13.67
CA GLY A 45 16.02 -6.79 -13.42
C GLY A 45 16.06 -6.43 -11.93
N SER A 46 16.51 -5.21 -11.63
CA SER A 46 16.46 -4.68 -10.26
C SER A 46 15.04 -4.64 -9.72
N CYS A 47 14.82 -5.24 -8.54
CA CYS A 47 13.50 -5.27 -7.92
C CYS A 47 12.97 -3.84 -7.73
N CYS A 48 11.87 -3.51 -8.39
CA CYS A 48 11.27 -2.18 -8.33
C CYS A 48 10.82 -1.80 -6.91
N SER A 49 10.58 -2.79 -6.04
CA SER A 49 10.28 -2.57 -4.62
C SER A 49 11.51 -2.25 -3.77
N PHE A 50 12.71 -2.61 -4.23
CA PHE A 50 13.98 -2.35 -3.54
C PHE A 50 14.59 -1.01 -3.98
N GLU A 51 14.79 -0.79 -5.28
CA GLU A 51 15.55 0.37 -5.74
C GLU A 51 14.71 1.63 -6.00
N ASN A 52 13.46 1.46 -6.44
CA ASN A 52 12.72 2.54 -7.08
C ASN A 52 11.22 2.58 -6.71
N ASN A 53 10.84 2.14 -5.50
CA ASN A 53 9.43 2.16 -5.12
C ASN A 53 8.97 3.61 -4.99
N SER A 54 7.84 3.94 -5.61
CA SER A 54 7.24 5.27 -5.53
C SER A 54 5.74 5.19 -5.24
N MET A 55 5.24 4.02 -4.85
CA MET A 55 3.82 3.76 -4.67
C MET A 55 3.23 4.64 -3.58
N GLN A 56 2.00 5.09 -3.82
CA GLN A 56 1.26 5.90 -2.87
C GLN A 56 -0.04 5.19 -2.51
N ILE A 57 -0.44 5.32 -1.26
CA ILE A 57 -1.65 4.71 -0.70
C ILE A 57 -2.46 5.73 0.07
N ASP A 58 -3.73 5.40 0.29
CA ASP A 58 -4.66 6.14 1.15
C ASP A 58 -4.76 5.48 2.54
N LEU A 59 -5.58 6.07 3.41
CA LEU A 59 -5.78 5.59 4.78
C LEU A 59 -6.40 4.19 4.79
N LEU A 60 -7.35 3.91 3.91
CA LEU A 60 -8.00 2.59 3.84
C LEU A 60 -6.99 1.48 3.53
N GLN A 61 -6.13 1.68 2.53
CA GLN A 61 -5.05 0.73 2.22
C GLN A 61 -4.06 0.58 3.39
N ALA A 62 -3.79 1.63 4.16
CA ALA A 62 -2.96 1.52 5.35
C ALA A 62 -3.64 0.70 6.46
N ILE A 63 -4.95 0.83 6.65
CA ILE A 63 -5.72 -0.03 7.57
C ILE A 63 -5.61 -1.50 7.15
N ASP A 64 -5.74 -1.81 5.85
CA ASP A 64 -5.57 -3.16 5.31
C ASP A 64 -4.19 -3.73 5.63
N ILE A 65 -3.14 -2.94 5.38
CA ILE A 65 -1.74 -3.35 5.66
C ILE A 65 -1.55 -3.63 7.14
N ILE A 66 -2.03 -2.75 8.01
CA ILE A 66 -1.88 -2.91 9.47
C ILE A 66 -2.64 -4.15 9.94
N ASP A 67 -3.81 -4.42 9.37
CA ASP A 67 -4.60 -5.61 9.70
C ASP A 67 -3.82 -6.91 9.41
N ASP A 68 -3.27 -7.02 8.19
CA ASP A 68 -2.45 -8.17 7.79
C ASP A 68 -1.24 -8.37 8.72
N LEU A 69 -0.53 -7.28 9.03
CA LEU A 69 0.63 -7.31 9.91
C LEU A 69 0.25 -7.70 11.34
N LYS A 70 -0.90 -7.26 11.85
CA LYS A 70 -1.41 -7.67 13.16
C LYS A 70 -1.76 -9.16 13.20
N GLN A 71 -2.50 -9.64 12.21
CA GLN A 71 -2.91 -11.05 12.13
C GLN A 71 -1.70 -11.99 12.08
N LYS A 72 -0.61 -11.57 11.42
CA LYS A 72 0.65 -12.33 11.34
C LYS A 72 1.60 -12.09 12.51
N ASN A 73 1.24 -11.27 13.50
CA ASN A 73 2.12 -10.84 14.60
C ASN A 73 3.45 -10.21 14.12
N LEU A 74 3.41 -9.49 12.99
CA LEU A 74 4.58 -8.88 12.35
C LEU A 74 4.84 -7.42 12.75
N LEU A 75 3.92 -6.78 13.48
CA LEU A 75 4.12 -5.43 14.06
C LEU A 75 5.12 -5.43 15.23
N THR A 76 6.34 -5.87 14.94
CA THR A 76 7.47 -5.91 15.86
C THR A 76 8.18 -4.57 15.90
N LYS A 77 8.93 -4.30 16.97
CA LYS A 77 9.81 -3.11 17.06
C LYS A 77 10.73 -3.00 15.84
N THR A 78 11.31 -4.11 15.38
CA THR A 78 12.17 -4.14 14.19
C THR A 78 11.45 -3.68 12.92
N LEU A 79 10.19 -4.07 12.71
CA LEU A 79 9.43 -3.59 11.54
C LEU A 79 9.09 -2.11 11.67
N LEU A 80 8.71 -1.65 12.86
CA LEU A 80 8.44 -0.24 13.13
C LEU A 80 9.69 0.63 12.86
N ASP A 81 10.85 0.20 13.34
CA ASP A 81 12.13 0.87 13.09
C ASP A 81 12.45 0.90 11.59
N LYS A 82 12.18 -0.18 10.84
CA LYS A 82 12.34 -0.19 9.37
C LYS A 82 11.43 0.81 8.67
N ILE A 83 10.17 0.92 9.08
CA ILE A 83 9.22 1.89 8.51
C ILE A 83 9.72 3.31 8.79
N ASN A 84 10.08 3.62 10.03
CA ASN A 84 10.59 4.94 10.41
C ASN A 84 11.90 5.28 9.70
N ASN A 85 12.84 4.34 9.62
CA ASN A 85 14.11 4.53 8.92
C ASN A 85 13.90 4.80 7.43
N SER A 86 12.92 4.14 6.78
CA SER A 86 12.54 4.45 5.40
C SER A 86 12.06 5.90 5.25
N ILE A 87 11.25 6.40 6.19
CA ILE A 87 10.80 7.80 6.17
C ILE A 87 12.00 8.75 6.32
N VAL A 88 12.84 8.54 7.33
CA VAL A 88 13.96 9.45 7.65
C VAL A 88 15.02 9.44 6.54
N GLN A 89 15.44 8.25 6.09
CA GLN A 89 16.49 8.07 5.10
C GLN A 89 16.12 8.71 3.76
N TYR A 90 14.88 8.50 3.30
CA TYR A 90 14.40 9.04 2.02
C TYR A 90 13.70 10.40 2.20
N ARG A 91 13.67 10.95 3.42
CA ARG A 91 13.05 12.23 3.79
C ARG A 91 11.60 12.32 3.31
N LEU A 92 10.83 11.23 3.44
CA LEU A 92 9.50 11.12 2.82
C LEU A 92 8.48 12.10 3.43
N ASP A 93 8.73 12.51 4.67
CA ASP A 93 8.00 13.52 5.43
C ASP A 93 8.18 14.96 4.90
N TYR A 94 9.18 15.20 4.04
CA TYR A 94 9.45 16.53 3.49
C TYR A 94 8.91 16.68 2.06
N ASN A 95 8.03 17.64 1.84
CA ASN A 95 7.52 17.95 0.51
C ASN A 95 8.49 18.87 -0.24
N ILE A 96 8.84 18.50 -1.48
CA ILE A 96 9.64 19.34 -2.38
C ILE A 96 8.72 19.83 -3.50
N SER A 97 8.42 21.13 -3.50
CA SER A 97 7.63 21.75 -4.56
C SER A 97 8.46 21.86 -5.84
N THR A 98 7.86 21.51 -6.96
CA THR A 98 8.42 21.78 -8.29
C THR A 98 7.87 23.09 -8.86
N LYS A 99 8.46 23.58 -9.95
CA LYS A 99 8.05 24.83 -10.62
C LYS A 99 6.60 24.83 -11.13
N ALA A 100 5.95 23.67 -11.22
CA ALA A 100 4.61 23.51 -11.79
C ALA A 100 3.50 23.34 -10.74
N ASN A 101 3.67 23.84 -9.52
CA ASN A 101 2.76 23.60 -8.38
C ASN A 101 2.49 22.11 -8.09
N SER A 102 3.39 21.21 -8.52
CA SER A 102 3.32 19.79 -8.22
C SER A 102 4.41 19.40 -7.22
N LEU A 103 4.15 18.35 -6.44
CA LEU A 103 5.13 17.81 -5.50
C LEU A 103 6.02 16.76 -6.21
N LEU A 104 7.32 16.80 -5.94
CA LEU A 104 8.26 15.81 -6.44
C LEU A 104 7.93 14.43 -5.85
N ARG A 105 7.66 13.45 -6.72
CA ARG A 105 7.45 12.06 -6.29
C ARG A 105 8.78 11.42 -5.92
N LYS A 106 8.93 11.08 -4.64
CA LYS A 106 10.14 10.44 -4.11
C LYS A 106 10.15 8.93 -4.38
N ARG A 107 11.35 8.39 -4.50
CA ARG A 107 11.61 6.95 -4.56
C ARG A 107 12.22 6.48 -3.24
N TYR A 108 11.89 5.27 -2.83
CA TYR A 108 12.34 4.68 -1.58
C TYR A 108 12.44 3.16 -1.68
N THR A 109 13.18 2.55 -0.75
CA THR A 109 13.13 1.10 -0.52
C THR A 109 11.93 0.78 0.36
N CYS A 110 11.04 -0.08 -0.12
CA CYS A 110 9.84 -0.46 0.60
C CYS A 110 10.19 -1.18 1.92
N PRO A 111 9.64 -0.76 3.08
CA PRO A 111 9.95 -1.40 4.36
C PRO A 111 9.42 -2.84 4.48
N PHE A 112 8.49 -3.23 3.62
CA PHE A 112 7.90 -4.58 3.58
C PHE A 112 8.62 -5.53 2.63
N TYR A 113 9.68 -5.08 1.97
CA TYR A 113 10.48 -5.91 1.08
C TYR A 113 11.29 -6.95 1.86
N THR A 114 11.30 -8.20 1.38
CA THR A 114 12.12 -9.28 1.91
C THR A 114 13.21 -9.65 0.90
N HIS A 115 14.48 -9.45 1.28
CA HIS A 115 15.66 -9.58 0.42
C HIS A 115 15.83 -10.95 -0.22
N ASN A 116 15.27 -12.00 0.38
CA ASN A 116 15.69 -13.36 0.05
C ASN A 116 14.94 -13.98 -1.15
N ILE A 117 13.79 -13.43 -1.59
CA ILE A 117 13.00 -13.98 -2.72
C ILE A 117 12.13 -12.89 -3.40
N CYS A 118 12.69 -11.75 -3.84
CA CYS A 118 11.93 -10.64 -4.48
C CYS A 118 10.55 -10.40 -3.81
N GLY A 119 10.53 -10.47 -2.48
CA GLY A 119 9.34 -10.85 -1.74
C GLY A 119 8.75 -9.69 -0.98
N CYS A 120 7.51 -9.87 -0.51
CA CYS A 120 6.82 -8.88 0.31
C CYS A 120 6.23 -9.58 1.53
N LEU A 121 6.32 -8.93 2.69
CA LEU A 121 5.68 -9.42 3.92
C LEU A 121 4.14 -9.45 3.82
N LEU A 122 3.58 -8.63 2.92
CA LEU A 122 2.14 -8.46 2.77
C LEU A 122 1.51 -9.57 1.92
N GLY A 123 0.38 -10.09 2.39
CA GLY A 123 -0.47 -10.99 1.61
C GLY A 123 -1.06 -10.27 0.39
N LEU A 124 -1.37 -11.01 -0.68
CA LEU A 124 -1.89 -10.41 -1.91
C LEU A 124 -3.16 -9.59 -1.68
N GLU A 125 -4.03 -10.05 -0.78
CA GLU A 125 -5.27 -9.39 -0.37
C GLU A 125 -5.09 -8.09 0.43
N TYR A 126 -3.87 -7.77 0.82
CA TYR A 126 -3.55 -6.59 1.63
C TYR A 126 -2.50 -5.70 0.99
N LYS A 127 -1.86 -6.14 -0.11
CA LYS A 127 -0.89 -5.34 -0.86
C LYS A 127 -1.51 -4.06 -1.39
N PRO A 128 -0.75 -2.95 -1.47
CA PRO A 128 -1.19 -1.75 -2.16
C PRO A 128 -1.67 -2.05 -3.58
N TYR A 129 -2.67 -1.31 -4.01
CA TYR A 129 -3.29 -1.49 -5.33
C TYR A 129 -2.29 -1.28 -6.46
N GLY A 130 -1.51 -0.20 -6.37
CA GLY A 130 -0.44 0.07 -7.32
C GLY A 130 0.63 -1.02 -7.34
N CYS A 131 0.89 -1.71 -6.21
CA CYS A 131 1.83 -2.83 -6.19
C CYS A 131 1.30 -4.06 -6.92
N LEU A 132 0.00 -4.33 -6.87
CA LEU A 132 -0.62 -5.45 -7.59
C LEU A 132 -0.81 -5.16 -9.08
N ALA A 133 -1.04 -3.90 -9.43
CA ALA A 133 -1.14 -3.48 -10.83
C ALA A 133 0.23 -3.41 -11.54
N PHE A 134 1.33 -3.31 -10.78
CA PHE A 134 2.67 -3.14 -11.32
C PHE A 134 3.39 -4.48 -11.48
N ASN A 135 3.36 -5.01 -12.71
CA ASN A 135 3.84 -6.35 -13.03
C ASN A 135 4.94 -6.32 -14.09
N PRO A 136 5.80 -7.36 -14.16
CA PRO A 136 6.72 -7.54 -15.28
C PRO A 136 5.96 -7.65 -16.60
N ASN A 137 6.46 -7.01 -17.66
CA ASN A 137 6.00 -7.25 -19.04
C ASN A 137 7.08 -7.93 -19.91
N SER A 138 8.31 -8.02 -19.37
CA SER A 138 9.49 -8.64 -19.95
C SER A 138 10.48 -8.95 -18.82
N ALA A 139 11.59 -9.64 -19.12
CA ALA A 139 12.56 -10.08 -18.11
C ALA A 139 13.16 -8.95 -17.25
N ASN A 140 13.19 -7.71 -17.75
CA ASN A 140 13.87 -6.58 -17.11
C ASN A 140 13.01 -5.30 -16.98
N GLN A 141 11.72 -5.36 -17.33
CA GLN A 141 10.85 -4.18 -17.29
C GLN A 141 9.52 -4.51 -16.62
N CYS A 142 9.06 -3.59 -15.77
CA CYS A 142 7.79 -3.66 -15.08
C CYS A 142 6.96 -2.42 -15.41
N HIS A 143 5.67 -2.61 -15.59
CA HIS A 143 4.73 -1.54 -15.92
C HIS A 143 3.44 -1.69 -15.13
N SER A 144 2.78 -0.56 -14.86
CA SER A 144 1.44 -0.57 -14.30
C SER A 144 0.43 -0.97 -15.37
N ASP A 145 -0.40 -1.97 -15.07
CA ASP A 145 -1.63 -2.24 -15.78
C ASP A 145 -2.70 -1.22 -15.37
N TYR A 146 -2.58 -0.02 -15.95
CA TYR A 146 -3.49 1.09 -15.69
C TYR A 146 -4.94 0.78 -16.05
N GLN A 147 -5.17 -0.08 -17.06
CA GLN A 147 -6.52 -0.42 -17.51
C GLN A 147 -7.23 -1.25 -16.45
N THR A 148 -6.59 -2.35 -16.01
CA THR A 148 -7.16 -3.21 -14.96
C THR A 148 -7.31 -2.44 -13.64
N GLN A 149 -6.33 -1.59 -13.30
CA GLN A 149 -6.41 -0.74 -12.12
C GLN A 149 -7.59 0.25 -12.20
N CYS A 150 -7.82 0.90 -13.34
CA CYS A 150 -8.94 1.83 -13.53
C CYS A 150 -10.30 1.14 -13.41
N ILE A 151 -10.46 -0.05 -14.02
CA ILE A 151 -11.69 -0.84 -13.91
C ILE A 151 -11.98 -1.13 -12.45
N ARG A 152 -10.98 -1.62 -11.71
CA ARG A 152 -11.11 -1.86 -10.28
C ARG A 152 -11.50 -0.57 -9.56
N ASP A 153 -10.72 0.51 -9.72
CA ASP A 153 -10.92 1.75 -8.98
C ASP A 153 -12.36 2.27 -9.17
N ASN A 154 -12.94 2.13 -10.37
CA ASN A 154 -14.34 2.46 -10.65
C ASN A 154 -15.35 1.56 -9.92
N LEU A 155 -15.10 0.24 -9.83
CA LEU A 155 -15.99 -0.70 -9.14
C LEU A 155 -16.18 -0.36 -7.65
N PHE A 156 -15.15 0.16 -7.00
CA PHE A 156 -15.16 0.44 -5.56
C PHE A 156 -15.09 1.93 -5.20
N ALA A 157 -15.11 2.83 -6.19
CA ALA A 157 -14.88 4.26 -6.01
C ALA A 157 -15.74 4.88 -4.90
N SER A 158 -17.05 4.63 -4.94
CA SER A 158 -17.99 5.21 -3.97
C SER A 158 -17.74 4.69 -2.55
N ALA A 159 -17.59 3.37 -2.39
CA ALA A 159 -17.40 2.74 -1.09
C ALA A 159 -16.05 3.12 -0.46
N GLU A 160 -14.97 3.15 -1.26
CA GLU A 160 -13.64 3.51 -0.77
C GLU A 160 -13.51 5.01 -0.49
N ALA A 161 -14.12 5.87 -1.29
CA ALA A 161 -14.15 7.31 -1.03
C ALA A 161 -14.87 7.61 0.28
N PHE A 162 -16.04 6.98 0.50
CA PHE A 162 -16.78 7.10 1.74
C PHE A 162 -15.96 6.59 2.94
N ALA A 163 -15.36 5.40 2.84
CA ALA A 163 -14.53 4.83 3.90
C ALA A 163 -13.34 5.74 4.25
N ASN A 164 -12.63 6.27 3.24
CA ASN A 164 -11.53 7.20 3.47
C ASN A 164 -12.00 8.50 4.13
N GLN A 165 -13.12 9.09 3.71
CA GLN A 165 -13.68 10.29 4.34
C GLN A 165 -14.02 10.06 5.82
N LYS A 166 -14.58 8.88 6.15
CA LYS A 166 -14.84 8.50 7.54
C LYS A 166 -13.55 8.33 8.34
N LEU A 167 -12.53 7.70 7.76
CA LEU A 167 -11.22 7.55 8.38
C LEU A 167 -10.57 8.92 8.65
N GLU A 168 -10.64 9.86 7.71
CA GLU A 168 -10.15 11.22 7.92
C GLU A 168 -10.85 11.92 9.09
N THR A 169 -12.16 11.73 9.21
CA THR A 169 -12.96 12.28 10.31
C THR A 169 -12.55 11.66 11.66
N ILE A 170 -12.39 10.33 11.71
CA ILE A 170 -12.00 9.60 12.91
C ILE A 170 -10.58 9.99 13.35
N LEU A 171 -9.65 10.10 12.39
CA LEU A 171 -8.24 10.43 12.63
C LEU A 171 -8.01 11.95 12.76
N LYS A 172 -9.05 12.77 12.55
CA LYS A 172 -9.02 14.24 12.58
C LYS A 172 -7.94 14.83 11.66
N PHE A 173 -7.81 14.27 10.47
CA PHE A 173 -6.78 14.68 9.52
C PHE A 173 -7.21 14.37 8.09
N HIS A 174 -7.16 15.37 7.22
CA HIS A 174 -7.34 15.17 5.79
C HIS A 174 -6.04 14.64 5.19
N PHE A 175 -6.06 13.42 4.65
CA PHE A 175 -4.85 12.68 4.32
C PHE A 175 -4.82 12.36 2.82
N PRO A 176 -4.11 13.16 1.99
CA PRO A 176 -3.94 12.81 0.58
C PRO A 176 -3.11 11.53 0.45
N LYS A 177 -3.19 10.87 -0.71
CA LYS A 177 -2.33 9.72 -1.00
C LYS A 177 -0.86 10.10 -0.82
N LYS A 178 -0.13 9.34 0.00
CA LYS A 178 1.30 9.51 0.29
C LYS A 178 2.02 8.17 0.20
N THR A 179 3.35 8.17 0.35
CA THR A 179 4.12 6.93 0.24
C THR A 179 3.67 5.92 1.29
N ILE A 180 3.79 4.62 0.95
CA ILE A 180 3.42 3.52 1.85
C ILE A 180 3.93 3.71 3.29
N PRO A 181 5.23 3.95 3.54
CA PRO A 181 5.75 4.09 4.91
C PRO A 181 5.13 5.28 5.65
N GLU A 182 4.95 6.43 5.00
CA GLU A 182 4.35 7.61 5.63
C GLU A 182 2.94 7.33 6.16
N VAL A 183 2.09 6.72 5.33
CA VAL A 183 0.68 6.51 5.70
C VAL A 183 0.56 5.46 6.79
N VAL A 184 1.30 4.35 6.66
CA VAL A 184 1.28 3.30 7.68
C VAL A 184 1.80 3.82 9.01
N TRP A 185 2.90 4.59 9.01
CA TRP A 185 3.44 5.20 10.23
C TRP A 185 2.44 6.18 10.86
N PHE A 186 1.81 7.03 10.05
CA PHE A 186 0.79 7.96 10.52
C PHE A 186 -0.38 7.24 11.20
N VAL A 187 -0.94 6.20 10.58
CA VAL A 187 -2.07 5.47 11.15
C VAL A 187 -1.66 4.73 12.43
N LEU A 188 -0.48 4.08 12.45
CA LEU A 188 0.03 3.40 13.65
C LEU A 188 0.22 4.35 14.83
N THR A 189 0.79 5.53 14.60
CA THR A 189 1.01 6.54 15.66
C THR A 189 -0.29 7.10 16.19
N LYS A 190 -1.28 7.37 15.32
CA LYS A 190 -2.60 7.87 15.72
C LYS A 190 -3.44 6.83 16.47
N LEU A 191 -3.35 5.55 16.11
CA LEU A 191 -4.22 4.51 16.69
C LEU A 191 -3.65 3.80 17.92
N ASN A 192 -2.32 3.73 18.06
CA ASN A 192 -1.68 3.09 19.21
C ASN A 192 -1.25 4.09 20.30
N GLY A 193 -1.50 5.39 20.13
CA GLY A 193 -1.08 6.40 21.10
C GLY A 193 0.44 6.50 21.24
N LEU A 194 1.20 6.23 20.17
CA LEU A 194 2.66 6.39 20.14
C LEU A 194 3.08 7.87 20.03
N CYS A 195 2.39 8.77 20.73
CA CYS A 195 2.74 10.17 20.89
C CYS A 195 2.80 10.51 22.38
#